data_AF-A0A699U742-F1
#
_entry.id   AF-A0A699U742-F1
#
_cell.length_a   1.000
_cell.length_b   1.000
_cell.length_c   1.000
_cell.angle_alpha   90.00
_cell.angle_beta   90.00
_cell.angle_gamma   90.00
#
_symmetry.space_group_name_H-M   'P 1'
#
loop_
_entity.id
_entity.type
_entity.pdbx_description
1 polymer ?
#
loop_
_entity_poly.entity_id
_entity_poly.type
_entity_poly.pdbx_seq_one_letter_code
_entity_poly.pdbx_strand_id
1 'polypeptide(L)'
;GYYRRFIENFSNISMPLTILTQKSKTFDCGEEQKNAFQTLKDKLCNAAVLALPDIIEDFVVYCDTSGLGLGCVLMQKGKVIAYASRQLKIYENNHTAHDLELGAVVFALKIWRHYLYETKSVIYINHKSLQNIFSQKELNIRHHRWIELFSDYDCEIRYHLGKANVVEDALSRKESVKPT
;
A
#
# COMPACT_ATOMS: atom_id res chain seq x y z
N GLY A 1 10.12 -10.11 -3.30
CA GLY A 1 10.27 -10.57 -4.70
C GLY A 1 10.24 -9.40 -5.65
N TYR A 2 10.84 -9.54 -6.83
CA TYR A 2 10.94 -8.51 -7.87
C TYR A 2 9.55 -7.98 -8.31
N TYR A 3 8.60 -8.89 -8.54
CA TYR A 3 7.27 -8.54 -9.03
C TYR A 3 6.28 -8.01 -7.97
N ARG A 4 6.72 -7.80 -6.72
CA ARG A 4 5.82 -7.30 -5.65
C ARG A 4 5.19 -5.95 -5.99
N ARG A 5 5.86 -5.14 -6.83
CA ARG A 5 5.40 -3.79 -7.21
C ARG A 5 4.21 -3.81 -8.16
N PHE A 6 3.90 -4.97 -8.75
CA PHE A 6 2.82 -5.18 -9.72
C PHE A 6 1.62 -5.89 -9.10
N ILE A 7 1.73 -6.33 -7.85
CA ILE A 7 0.71 -7.15 -7.18
C ILE A 7 0.21 -6.41 -5.96
N GLU A 8 -1.06 -6.03 -6.00
CA GLU A 8 -1.76 -5.46 -4.86
C GLU A 8 -1.84 -6.45 -3.68
N ASN A 9 -1.58 -5.94 -2.48
CA ASN A 9 -1.63 -6.69 -1.23
C ASN A 9 -0.78 -7.97 -1.25
N PHE A 10 0.32 -7.96 -2.01
CA PHE A 10 1.23 -9.09 -2.17
C PHE A 10 1.62 -9.71 -0.83
N SER A 11 1.92 -8.87 0.16
CA SER A 11 2.35 -9.30 1.49
C SER A 11 1.32 -10.13 2.25
N ASN A 12 0.03 -9.82 2.07
CA ASN A 12 -1.06 -10.56 2.70
C ASN A 12 -1.27 -11.90 1.98
N ILE A 13 -1.24 -11.89 0.64
CA ILE A 13 -1.39 -13.10 -0.18
C ILE A 13 -0.21 -14.06 0.03
N SER A 14 1.02 -13.55 0.10
CA SER A 14 2.23 -14.36 0.26
C SER A 14 2.49 -14.82 1.70
N MET A 15 1.69 -14.35 2.67
CA MET A 15 1.86 -14.70 4.09
C MET A 15 1.89 -16.21 4.37
N PRO A 16 0.90 -17.01 3.94
CA PRO A 16 0.91 -18.45 4.18
C PRO A 16 2.15 -19.15 3.58
N LEU A 17 2.64 -18.67 2.44
CA LEU A 17 3.88 -19.17 1.82
C LEU A 17 5.13 -18.76 2.60
N THR A 18 5.15 -17.53 3.13
CA THR A 18 6.28 -17.01 3.92
C THR A 18 6.41 -17.77 5.25
N ILE A 19 5.29 -18.13 5.86
CA ILE A 19 5.24 -18.93 7.11
C ILE A 19 5.94 -20.28 6.93
N LEU A 20 5.82 -20.93 5.77
CA LEU A 20 6.51 -22.20 5.49
C LEU A 20 8.03 -22.09 5.44
N THR A 21 8.57 -20.88 5.21
CA THR A 21 10.02 -20.65 5.13
C THR A 21 10.65 -20.29 6.47
N GLN A 22 9.85 -20.19 7.54
CA GLN A 22 10.34 -19.86 8.88
C GLN A 22 11.10 -21.04 9.48
N LYS A 23 12.10 -20.73 10.33
CA LYS A 23 12.83 -21.77 11.08
C LYS A 23 11.84 -22.55 11.95
N SER A 24 12.08 -23.85 12.10
CA SER A 24 11.29 -24.76 12.96
C SER A 24 9.80 -24.95 12.59
N LYS A 25 9.40 -24.59 11.37
CA LYS A 25 8.09 -24.94 10.80
C LYS A 25 8.19 -26.19 9.92
N THR A 26 7.24 -27.11 10.04
CA THR A 26 7.10 -28.23 9.09
C THR A 26 6.61 -27.69 7.75
N PHE A 27 7.18 -28.22 6.66
CA PHE A 27 6.79 -27.85 5.31
C PHE A 27 5.52 -28.62 4.92
N ASP A 28 4.35 -28.11 5.34
CA ASP A 28 3.05 -28.66 4.97
C ASP A 28 2.35 -27.71 4.00
N CYS A 29 2.37 -28.06 2.71
CA CYS A 29 1.69 -27.31 1.65
C CYS A 29 0.21 -27.72 1.57
N GLY A 30 -0.58 -27.16 2.49
CA GLY A 30 -2.03 -27.34 2.55
C GLY A 30 -2.78 -26.51 1.49
N GLU A 31 -4.10 -26.46 1.63
CA GLU A 31 -4.98 -25.79 0.67
C GLU A 31 -4.79 -24.28 0.66
N GLU A 32 -4.55 -23.66 1.82
CA GLU A 32 -4.28 -22.21 1.92
C GLU A 32 -3.03 -21.79 1.14
N GLN A 33 -1.96 -22.58 1.22
CA GLN A 33 -0.71 -22.30 0.52
C GLN A 33 -0.86 -22.48 -1.00
N LYS A 34 -1.60 -23.50 -1.43
CA LYS A 34 -1.93 -23.71 -2.84
C LYS A 34 -2.79 -22.57 -3.40
N ASN A 35 -3.82 -22.15 -2.68
CA ASN A 35 -4.68 -21.03 -3.06
C ASN A 35 -3.89 -19.72 -3.15
N ALA A 36 -3.02 -19.45 -2.18
CA ALA A 36 -2.13 -18.29 -2.22
C ALA A 36 -1.19 -18.31 -3.43
N PHE A 37 -0.61 -19.47 -3.74
CA PHE A 37 0.27 -19.63 -4.89
C PHE A 37 -0.46 -19.45 -6.22
N GLN A 38 -1.67 -20.02 -6.34
CA GLN A 38 -2.49 -19.87 -7.54
C GLN A 38 -2.95 -18.42 -7.73
N THR A 39 -3.39 -17.77 -6.65
CA THR A 39 -3.75 -16.34 -6.67
C THR A 39 -2.58 -15.47 -7.14
N LEU A 40 -1.35 -15.77 -6.70
CA LEU A 40 -0.16 -15.04 -7.16
C LEU A 40 0.14 -15.27 -8.64
N LYS A 41 -0.03 -16.51 -9.14
CA LYS A 41 0.10 -16.81 -10.57
C LYS A 41 -0.91 -16.03 -11.39
N ASP A 42 -2.17 -16.06 -10.99
CA ASP A 42 -3.25 -15.39 -11.72
C ASP A 42 -3.05 -13.87 -11.73
N LYS A 43 -2.65 -13.28 -10.59
CA LYS A 43 -2.31 -11.85 -10.52
C LYS A 43 -1.07 -11.47 -11.33
N LEU A 44 -0.12 -12.39 -11.54
CA LEU A 44 1.04 -12.16 -12.42
C LEU A 44 0.65 -12.25 -13.90
N CYS A 45 -0.17 -13.24 -14.27
CA CYS A 45 -0.62 -13.43 -15.64
C CYS A 45 -1.59 -12.33 -16.09
N ASN A 46 -2.43 -11.85 -15.18
CA ASN A 46 -3.42 -10.79 -15.43
C ASN A 46 -2.98 -9.43 -14.87
N ALA A 47 -1.67 -9.24 -14.60
CA ALA A 47 -1.17 -8.07 -13.91
C ALA A 47 -1.67 -6.78 -14.57
N ALA A 48 -2.19 -5.87 -13.76
CA ALA A 48 -2.58 -4.54 -14.22
C ALA A 48 -1.36 -3.88 -14.88
N VAL A 49 -1.53 -3.42 -16.12
CA VAL A 49 -0.47 -2.70 -16.85
C VAL A 49 -0.16 -1.44 -16.05
N LEU A 50 0.98 -1.46 -15.34
CA LEU A 50 1.45 -0.28 -14.62
C LEU A 50 1.78 0.81 -15.64
N ALA A 51 1.32 2.02 -15.37
CA ALA A 51 1.70 3.18 -16.16
C ALA A 51 3.12 3.63 -15.78
N LEU A 52 3.85 4.13 -16.77
CA LEU A 52 5.11 4.82 -16.49
C LEU A 52 4.81 6.14 -15.76
N PRO A 53 5.59 6.50 -14.73
CA PRO A 53 5.43 7.76 -14.03
C PRO A 53 5.81 8.92 -14.95
N ASP A 54 4.98 9.95 -14.93
CA ASP A 54 5.25 11.25 -15.54
C ASP A 54 5.86 12.16 -14.47
N ILE A 55 6.96 12.84 -14.78
CA ILE A 55 7.71 13.65 -13.80
C ILE A 55 7.03 15.00 -13.56
N ILE A 56 6.20 15.45 -14.51
CA ILE A 56 5.61 16.79 -14.49
C ILE A 56 4.38 16.87 -13.57
N GLU A 57 3.76 15.72 -13.30
CA GLU A 57 2.39 15.67 -12.79
C GLU A 57 2.33 15.10 -11.38
N ASP A 58 1.37 15.58 -10.61
CA ASP A 58 1.26 15.25 -9.19
C ASP A 58 0.92 13.78 -8.96
N PHE A 59 1.46 13.24 -7.88
CA PHE A 59 1.19 11.85 -7.47
C PHE A 59 0.06 11.78 -6.45
N VAL A 60 -0.70 10.70 -6.54
CA VAL A 60 -1.69 10.34 -5.53
C VAL A 60 -1.29 9.03 -4.90
N VAL A 61 -1.21 9.01 -3.57
CA VAL A 61 -0.90 7.82 -2.80
C VAL A 61 -2.14 7.41 -2.01
N TYR A 62 -2.55 6.16 -2.14
CA TYR A 62 -3.56 5.56 -1.28
C TYR A 62 -2.87 4.64 -0.29
N CYS A 63 -3.08 4.88 1.00
CA CYS A 63 -2.57 4.04 2.08
C CYS A 63 -3.73 3.28 2.72
N ASP A 64 -3.55 1.98 2.88
CA ASP A 64 -4.46 1.10 3.59
C ASP A 64 -3.69 0.26 4.61
N THR A 65 -4.36 -0.05 5.71
CA THR A 65 -3.79 -0.88 6.77
C THR A 65 -4.78 -1.93 7.19
N SER A 66 -4.27 -3.15 7.26
CA SER A 66 -4.96 -4.29 7.83
C SER A 66 -4.26 -4.70 9.12
N GLY A 67 -4.94 -5.50 9.94
CA GLY A 67 -4.31 -6.12 11.13
C GLY A 67 -3.14 -7.06 10.79
N LEU A 68 -2.86 -7.33 9.51
CA LEU A 68 -1.81 -8.23 9.04
C LEU A 68 -0.65 -7.50 8.34
N GLY A 69 -0.91 -6.31 7.79
CA GLY A 69 0.03 -5.66 6.88
C GLY A 69 -0.36 -4.24 6.50
N LEU A 70 0.66 -3.50 6.05
CA LEU A 70 0.52 -2.18 5.43
C LEU A 70 0.47 -2.35 3.91
N GLY A 71 -0.45 -1.65 3.27
CA GLY A 71 -0.62 -1.60 1.82
C GLY A 71 -0.62 -0.15 1.34
N CYS A 72 0.00 0.10 0.20
CA CYS A 72 -0.01 1.41 -0.45
C CYS A 72 -0.10 1.25 -1.97
N VAL A 73 -0.76 2.20 -2.62
CA VAL A 73 -0.86 2.29 -4.08
C VAL A 73 -0.44 3.69 -4.52
N LEU A 74 0.53 3.76 -5.44
CA LEU A 74 0.95 5.00 -6.10
C LEU A 74 0.20 5.12 -7.43
N MET A 75 -0.46 6.25 -7.63
CA MET A 75 -1.29 6.53 -8.79
C MET A 75 -1.00 7.90 -9.39
N GLN A 76 -1.30 8.03 -10.68
CA GLN A 76 -1.23 9.28 -11.42
C GLN A 76 -2.22 9.24 -12.57
N LYS A 77 -2.96 10.33 -12.79
CA LYS A 77 -3.99 10.43 -13.86
C LYS A 77 -4.98 9.23 -13.87
N GLY A 78 -5.34 8.73 -12.69
CA GLY A 78 -6.22 7.56 -12.54
C GLY A 78 -5.61 6.20 -12.88
N LYS A 79 -4.31 6.14 -13.19
CA LYS A 79 -3.58 4.90 -13.49
C LYS A 79 -2.67 4.53 -12.33
N VAL A 80 -2.49 3.22 -12.11
CA VAL A 80 -1.58 2.73 -11.08
C VAL A 80 -0.15 2.68 -11.64
N ILE A 81 0.77 3.29 -10.90
CA ILE A 81 2.21 3.28 -11.22
C ILE A 81 2.92 2.17 -10.46
N ALA A 82 2.59 1.99 -9.17
CA ALA A 82 3.22 0.99 -8.35
C ALA A 82 2.35 0.59 -7.14
N TYR A 83 2.43 -0.68 -6.78
CA TYR A 83 1.96 -1.20 -5.50
C TYR A 83 3.13 -1.35 -4.54
N ALA A 84 2.85 -1.16 -3.25
CA ALA A 84 3.78 -1.47 -2.18
C ALA A 84 3.01 -2.12 -1.04
N SER A 85 3.53 -3.23 -0.51
CA SER A 85 2.97 -3.84 0.68
C SER A 85 4.08 -4.42 1.55
N ARG A 86 3.81 -4.48 2.85
CA ARG A 86 4.71 -5.10 3.84
C ARG A 86 3.89 -5.70 4.98
N GLN A 87 4.28 -6.88 5.44
CA GLN A 87 3.73 -7.49 6.66
C GLN A 87 4.10 -6.66 7.88
N LEU A 88 3.21 -6.62 8.87
CA LEU A 88 3.49 -5.98 10.15
C LEU A 88 4.59 -6.75 10.89
N LYS A 89 5.49 -6.01 11.54
CA LYS A 89 6.44 -6.61 12.46
C LYS A 89 5.77 -6.92 13.79
N ILE A 90 6.35 -7.83 14.56
CA ILE A 90 5.82 -8.28 15.86
C ILE A 90 5.53 -7.11 16.81
N TYR A 91 6.40 -6.10 16.85
CA TYR A 91 6.20 -4.91 17.69
C TYR A 91 5.14 -3.94 17.14
N GLU A 92 4.86 -3.99 15.83
CA GLU A 92 3.86 -3.15 15.17
C GLU A 92 2.44 -3.70 15.42
N ASN A 93 2.29 -5.00 15.70
CA ASN A 93 0.99 -5.62 15.98
C ASN A 93 0.28 -5.05 17.21
N ASN A 94 1.02 -4.50 18.17
CA ASN A 94 0.45 -3.90 19.38
C ASN A 94 0.12 -2.41 19.20
N HIS A 95 0.34 -1.85 18.01
CA HIS A 95 0.03 -0.45 17.74
C HIS A 95 -1.46 -0.23 17.54
N THR A 96 -1.92 0.97 17.87
CA THR A 96 -3.29 1.39 17.59
C THR A 96 -3.50 1.51 16.08
N ALA A 97 -4.75 1.46 15.62
CA ALA A 97 -5.07 1.63 14.20
C ALA A 97 -4.46 2.94 13.62
N HIS A 98 -4.51 4.02 14.39
CA HIS A 98 -3.91 5.31 14.02
C HIS A 98 -2.39 5.24 13.81
N ASP A 99 -1.68 4.54 14.70
CA ASP A 99 -0.23 4.36 14.59
C ASP A 99 0.14 3.49 13.38
N LEU A 100 -0.69 2.50 13.05
CA LEU A 100 -0.49 1.63 11.90
C LEU A 100 -0.69 2.40 10.59
N GLU A 101 -1.76 3.17 10.48
CA GLU A 101 -2.08 4.00 9.31
C GLU A 101 -1.00 5.05 9.07
N LEU A 102 -0.53 5.72 10.13
CA LEU A 102 0.59 6.65 10.02
C LEU A 102 1.88 5.92 9.63
N GLY A 103 2.07 4.70 10.13
CA GLY A 103 3.11 3.79 9.69
C GLY A 103 3.04 3.45 8.20
N ALA A 104 1.84 3.32 7.62
CA ALA A 104 1.65 3.11 6.18
C ALA A 104 2.08 4.33 5.37
N VAL A 105 1.72 5.55 5.82
CA VAL A 105 2.17 6.79 5.18
C VAL A 105 3.70 6.90 5.19
N VAL A 106 4.33 6.67 6.35
CA VAL A 106 5.79 6.66 6.48
C VAL A 106 6.43 5.58 5.59
N PHE A 107 5.79 4.43 5.47
CA PHE A 107 6.25 3.35 4.59
C PHE A 107 6.18 3.76 3.11
N ALA A 108 5.08 4.40 2.68
CA ALA A 108 4.92 4.90 1.31
C ALA A 108 5.97 5.96 0.95
N LEU A 109 6.18 6.95 1.82
CA LEU A 109 7.18 8.00 1.60
C LEU A 109 8.60 7.44 1.50
N LYS A 110 8.94 6.47 2.36
CA LYS A 110 10.26 5.84 2.33
C LYS A 110 10.49 5.00 1.07
N ILE A 111 9.48 4.23 0.64
CA ILE A 111 9.64 3.34 -0.52
C ILE A 111 9.63 4.11 -1.85
N TRP A 112 8.84 5.19 -1.92
CA TRP A 112 8.70 6.02 -3.11
C TRP A 112 9.37 7.38 -2.98
N ARG A 113 10.40 7.50 -2.13
CA ARG A 113 11.20 8.73 -2.00
C ARG A 113 11.67 9.25 -3.36
N HIS A 114 12.05 8.35 -4.26
CA HIS A 114 12.50 8.68 -5.63
C HIS A 114 11.39 9.26 -6.54
N TYR A 115 10.11 9.09 -6.20
CA TYR A 115 8.99 9.66 -6.94
C TYR A 115 8.39 10.88 -6.24
N LEU A 116 8.36 10.88 -4.91
CA LEU A 116 7.63 11.87 -4.12
C LEU A 116 8.50 13.05 -3.66
N TYR A 117 9.82 12.96 -3.80
CA TYR A 117 10.70 14.08 -3.45
C TYR A 117 10.50 15.22 -4.44
N GLU A 118 10.37 16.45 -3.93
CA GLU A 118 10.16 17.69 -4.71
C GLU A 118 8.90 17.71 -5.61
N THR A 119 8.01 16.72 -5.48
CA THR A 119 6.77 16.64 -6.25
C THR A 119 5.57 16.76 -5.32
N LYS A 120 4.57 17.56 -5.73
CA LYS A 120 3.33 17.66 -4.99
C LYS A 120 2.61 16.32 -4.98
N SER A 121 2.22 15.89 -3.79
CA SER A 121 1.51 14.63 -3.65
C SER A 121 0.37 14.71 -2.65
N VAL A 122 -0.71 13.99 -2.96
CA VAL A 122 -1.86 13.86 -2.07
C VAL A 122 -1.89 12.44 -1.54
N ILE A 123 -1.83 12.31 -0.22
CA ILE A 123 -1.87 11.03 0.47
C ILE A 123 -3.25 10.84 1.07
N TYR A 124 -3.96 9.83 0.57
CA TYR A 124 -5.25 9.41 1.07
C TYR A 124 -5.13 8.30 2.08
N ILE A 125 -5.83 8.48 3.19
CA ILE A 125 -5.93 7.53 4.29
C ILE A 125 -7.40 7.20 4.59
N ASN A 126 -7.64 5.96 5.01
CA ASN A 126 -8.96 5.39 5.26
C ASN A 126 -9.58 5.79 6.62
N HIS A 127 -8.87 6.56 7.46
CA HIS A 127 -9.30 6.90 8.82
C HIS A 127 -9.29 8.40 9.13
N LYS A 128 -10.42 8.88 9.69
CA LYS A 128 -10.72 10.31 9.84
C LYS A 128 -9.88 11.01 10.91
N SER A 129 -9.48 10.29 11.96
CA SER A 129 -8.75 10.86 13.12
C SER A 129 -7.37 11.43 12.75
N LEU A 130 -6.79 10.97 11.64
CA LEU A 130 -5.44 11.32 11.23
C LEU A 130 -5.35 12.65 10.45
N GLN A 131 -6.49 13.22 10.03
CA GLN A 131 -6.49 14.53 9.38
C GLN A 131 -5.91 15.64 10.28
N ASN A 132 -5.95 15.44 11.60
CA ASN A 132 -5.57 16.43 12.61
C ASN A 132 -4.21 16.15 13.27
N ILE A 133 -3.40 15.19 12.81
CA ILE A 133 -2.11 14.84 13.45
C ILE A 133 -1.20 16.07 13.55
N PHE A 134 -1.15 16.88 12.49
CA PHE A 134 -0.34 18.10 12.47
C PHE A 134 -0.82 19.19 13.45
N SER A 135 -2.04 19.07 13.98
CA SER A 135 -2.63 20.03 14.93
C SER A 135 -2.67 19.50 16.36
N GLN A 136 -2.25 18.25 16.62
CA GLN A 136 -2.23 17.68 17.96
C GLN A 136 -1.08 18.27 18.78
N LYS A 137 -1.39 18.76 20.00
CA LYS A 137 -0.41 19.36 20.92
C LYS A 137 0.47 18.34 21.64
N GLU A 138 -0.02 17.13 21.86
CA GLU A 138 0.72 16.07 22.57
C GLU A 138 1.05 14.94 21.60
N LEU A 139 2.27 14.96 21.08
CA LEU A 139 2.78 13.95 20.16
C LEU A 139 3.78 13.06 20.89
N ASN A 140 3.68 11.76 20.64
CA ASN A 140 4.69 10.83 21.09
C ASN A 140 6.02 11.10 20.35
N ILE A 141 7.17 10.79 20.94
CA ILE A 141 8.51 10.93 20.32
C ILE A 141 8.55 10.30 18.92
N ARG A 142 7.83 9.18 18.73
CA ARG A 142 7.69 8.52 17.43
C ARG A 142 6.97 9.40 16.42
N HIS A 143 5.85 10.02 16.81
CA HIS A 143 5.07 10.91 15.96
C HIS A 143 5.87 12.16 15.59
N HIS A 144 6.67 12.72 16.51
CA HIS A 144 7.58 13.82 16.20
C HIS A 144 8.55 13.49 15.06
N ARG A 145 9.21 12.32 15.13
CA ARG A 145 10.11 11.86 14.06
C ARG A 145 9.40 11.64 12.73
N TRP A 146 8.12 11.26 12.77
CA TRP A 146 7.34 11.06 11.56
C TRP A 146 6.88 12.40 10.96
N ILE A 147 6.54 13.38 11.78
CA ILE A 147 6.21 14.73 11.32
C ILE A 147 7.43 15.43 10.70
N GLU A 148 8.61 15.29 11.31
CA GLU A 148 9.87 15.77 10.73
C GLU A 148 10.11 15.14 9.35
N LEU A 149 9.87 13.83 9.23
CA LEU A 149 9.94 13.17 7.93
C LEU A 149 8.90 13.75 6.96
N PHE A 150 7.67 14.05 7.40
CA PHE A 150 6.64 14.63 6.53
C PHE A 150 6.98 16.04 6.06
N SER A 151 7.64 16.86 6.90
CA SER A 151 8.05 18.21 6.51
C SER A 151 9.08 18.25 5.39
N ASP A 152 9.79 17.15 5.14
CA ASP A 152 10.71 17.03 4.00
C ASP A 152 9.99 16.86 2.65
N TYR A 153 8.68 16.58 2.64
CA TYR A 153 7.89 16.34 1.43
C TYR A 153 6.80 17.39 1.25
N ASP A 154 6.57 17.82 0.00
CA ASP A 154 5.41 18.64 -0.37
C ASP A 154 4.17 17.74 -0.53
N CYS A 155 3.66 17.24 0.60
CA CYS A 155 2.54 16.31 0.61
C CYS A 155 1.38 16.76 1.49
N GLU A 156 0.15 16.55 1.01
CA GLU A 156 -1.07 16.82 1.76
C GLU A 156 -1.75 15.51 2.18
N ILE A 157 -1.96 15.33 3.49
CA ILE A 157 -2.69 14.17 4.02
C ILE A 157 -4.19 14.48 4.01
N ARG A 158 -4.95 13.74 3.20
CA ARG A 158 -6.40 13.87 3.10
C ARG A 158 -7.09 12.60 3.57
N TYR A 159 -8.19 12.79 4.29
CA TYR A 159 -9.08 11.71 4.62
C TYR A 159 -10.00 11.35 3.44
N HIS A 160 -10.18 10.06 3.18
CA HIS A 160 -11.19 9.57 2.25
C HIS A 160 -11.98 8.42 2.91
N LEU A 161 -13.27 8.66 3.20
CA LEU A 161 -14.15 7.69 3.83
C LEU A 161 -14.44 6.55 2.83
N GLY A 162 -13.91 5.36 3.12
CA GLY A 162 -13.74 4.25 2.18
C GLY A 162 -14.99 3.83 1.41
N LYS A 163 -14.92 3.99 0.07
CA LYS A 163 -15.60 3.18 -0.96
C LYS A 163 -15.16 3.57 -2.40
N ALA A 164 -13.87 3.64 -2.65
CA ALA A 164 -13.30 3.88 -3.98
C ALA A 164 -12.00 3.06 -4.07
N ASN A 165 -11.97 1.79 -4.48
CA ASN A 165 -12.71 1.14 -5.57
C ASN A 165 -12.78 1.92 -6.88
N VAL A 166 -12.16 3.09 -7.01
CA VAL A 166 -11.90 3.65 -8.34
C VAL A 166 -10.84 2.81 -9.05
N VAL A 167 -9.90 2.19 -8.31
CA VAL A 167 -8.98 1.21 -8.90
C VAL A 167 -9.70 -0.12 -9.24
N GLU A 168 -10.65 -0.59 -8.42
CA GLU A 168 -11.48 -1.76 -8.77
C GLU A 168 -12.39 -1.50 -9.98
N ASP A 169 -13.10 -0.38 -10.01
CA ASP A 169 -14.10 -0.06 -11.05
C ASP A 169 -13.45 0.43 -12.35
N ALA A 170 -12.25 1.04 -12.29
CA ALA A 170 -11.49 1.41 -13.51
C ALA A 170 -10.82 0.20 -14.18
N LEU A 171 -10.50 -0.87 -13.44
CA LEU A 171 -9.91 -2.10 -14.00
C LEU A 171 -10.95 -3.16 -14.39
N SER A 172 -12.14 -3.14 -13.79
CA SER A 172 -13.27 -4.00 -14.18
C SER A 172 -13.86 -3.63 -15.55
N ARG A 173 -13.67 -2.40 -16.02
CA ARG A 173 -14.18 -1.89 -17.30
C ARG A 173 -13.18 -2.01 -18.46
N LYS A 174 -12.53 -3.18 -18.62
CA LYS A 174 -11.94 -3.53 -19.92
C LYS A 174 -12.95 -4.39 -20.70
N GLU A 175 -13.57 -3.72 -21.67
CA GLU A 175 -14.62 -4.19 -22.57
C GLU A 175 -14.43 -5.62 -23.07
N SER A 176 -15.42 -6.47 -22.84
CA SER A 176 -15.64 -7.70 -23.60
C SER A 176 -16.24 -7.36 -24.95
N VAL A 177 -15.47 -6.71 -25.83
CA VAL A 177 -15.81 -6.71 -27.26
C VAL A 177 -15.51 -8.11 -27.78
N LYS A 178 -16.56 -8.92 -27.93
CA LYS A 178 -16.49 -10.22 -28.60
C LYS A 178 -16.10 -10.00 -30.07
N PRO A 179 -15.13 -10.73 -30.62
CA PRO A 179 -14.93 -10.73 -32.06
C PRO A 179 -16.16 -11.39 -32.71
N THR A 180 -16.70 -10.72 -33.73
CA THR A 180 -17.71 -11.26 -34.66
C THR A 180 -17.01 -11.98 -35.80
#